data_AF-A0A435YIX5-F1
#
_entry.id   AF-A0A435YIX5-F1
#
_cell.length_a   1.000
_cell.length_b   1.000
_cell.length_c   1.000
_cell.angle_alpha   90.00
_cell.angle_beta   90.00
_cell.angle_gamma   90.00
#
_symmetry.space_group_name_H-M   'P 1'
#
loop_
_entity.id
_entity.type
_entity.pdbx_description
1 polymer ?
#
loop_
_entity_poly.entity_id
_entity_poly.type
_entity_poly.pdbx_seq_one_letter_code
_entity_poly.pdbx_strand_id
1 'polypeptide(L)'
;MAVSREKESLAKVLAHEGGYSNHAQDPGGPTMKGVTQRVYDGYRKGKGLATRSVKGITADELNAIYDHQYWDAVQGDALPAGVDYVLFDGAVNSGPGRSIMWLQQALGPVYTGRIDGVMGMGTLAALKAINNNDALIDRICDARMNFLRRLSTFATFGRGWSARVAEVRSIGQAWATGQVPQAASFIDGGQAKAFVEDATPAPSTAPADAAIGGGGAGLGVSGTLQGLQDQLSPLSYASEWITKIVVILALVSALLLFGGAAYRWYANRKAKQIAAALGTGAN
;
A
#
# COMPACT_ATOMS: atom_id res chain seq x y z
N MET A 1 -14.91 -28.61 9.90
CA MET A 1 -14.00 -27.45 9.95
C MET A 1 -12.78 -27.80 9.12
N ALA A 2 -12.25 -26.89 8.29
CA ALA A 2 -10.98 -27.14 7.64
C ALA A 2 -9.90 -27.34 8.72
N VAL A 3 -8.95 -28.23 8.48
CA VAL A 3 -7.79 -28.37 9.37
C VAL A 3 -7.01 -27.06 9.28
N SER A 4 -6.72 -26.45 10.43
CA SER A 4 -5.90 -25.24 10.48
C SER A 4 -4.51 -25.52 9.89
N ARG A 5 -3.99 -24.57 9.10
CA ARG A 5 -2.65 -24.63 8.48
C ARG A 5 -1.71 -23.60 9.10
N GLU A 6 -2.03 -23.13 10.31
CA GLU A 6 -1.29 -22.07 10.98
C GLU A 6 0.20 -22.43 11.10
N LYS A 7 0.51 -23.65 11.57
CA LYS A 7 1.90 -24.10 11.77
C LYS A 7 2.68 -24.18 10.47
N GLU A 8 2.10 -24.74 9.42
CA GLU A 8 2.70 -24.81 8.09
C GLU A 8 2.91 -23.43 7.49
N SER A 9 1.92 -22.54 7.66
CA SER A 9 1.98 -21.15 7.20
C SER A 9 3.06 -20.37 7.95
N LEU A 10 3.13 -20.52 9.28
CA LEU A 10 4.11 -19.87 10.13
C LEU A 10 5.53 -20.33 9.81
N ALA A 11 5.75 -21.62 9.56
CA ALA A 11 7.06 -22.10 9.13
C ALA A 11 7.55 -21.39 7.86
N LYS A 12 6.65 -21.14 6.89
CA LYS A 12 6.98 -20.43 5.65
C LYS A 12 7.16 -18.93 5.86
N VAL A 13 6.30 -18.30 6.66
CA VAL A 13 6.45 -16.89 7.01
C VAL A 13 7.79 -16.64 7.72
N LEU A 14 8.14 -17.49 8.69
CA LEU A 14 9.40 -17.38 9.43
C LEU A 14 10.64 -17.64 8.57
N ALA A 15 10.51 -18.25 7.40
CA ALA A 15 11.62 -18.36 6.44
C ALA A 15 11.93 -16.99 5.79
N HIS A 16 10.90 -16.17 5.55
CA HIS A 16 11.05 -14.79 5.09
C HIS A 16 11.52 -13.85 6.20
N GLU A 17 11.18 -14.15 7.46
CA GLU A 17 11.60 -13.35 8.60
C GLU A 17 13.05 -13.69 8.96
N GLY A 18 13.87 -12.65 9.16
CA GLY A 18 15.28 -12.83 9.53
C GLY A 18 15.47 -13.41 10.94
N GLY A 19 16.73 -13.56 11.34
CA GLY A 19 17.09 -14.00 12.69
C GLY A 19 17.02 -12.88 13.73
N TYR A 20 17.94 -12.94 14.70
CA TYR A 20 18.15 -11.86 15.65
C TYR A 20 18.82 -10.66 14.99
N SER A 21 18.31 -9.46 15.23
CA SER A 21 18.96 -8.19 14.89
C SER A 21 18.92 -7.24 16.09
N ASN A 22 19.98 -6.44 16.23
CA ASN A 22 20.05 -5.36 17.20
C ASN A 22 21.04 -4.31 16.70
N HIS A 23 20.58 -3.39 15.86
CA HIS A 23 21.41 -2.30 15.33
C HIS A 23 21.21 -1.03 16.15
N ALA A 24 22.30 -0.35 16.49
CA ALA A 24 22.27 0.88 17.30
C ALA A 24 21.50 2.04 16.65
N GLN A 25 21.28 1.98 15.33
CA GLN A 25 20.52 2.97 14.56
C GLN A 25 19.10 2.49 14.22
N ASP A 26 18.70 1.29 14.65
CA ASP A 26 17.36 0.76 14.41
C ASP A 26 16.41 1.21 15.53
N PRO A 27 15.41 2.06 15.22
CA PRO A 27 14.44 2.51 16.23
C PRO A 27 13.60 1.37 16.81
N GLY A 28 13.53 0.21 16.14
CA GLY A 28 12.82 -0.99 16.62
C GLY A 28 13.53 -1.73 17.76
N GLY A 29 14.83 -1.49 17.96
CA GLY A 29 15.64 -2.15 18.99
C GLY A 29 15.83 -3.66 18.75
N PRO A 30 16.24 -4.43 19.79
CA PRO A 30 16.45 -5.87 19.68
C PRO A 30 15.21 -6.57 19.13
N THR A 31 15.39 -7.36 18.07
CA THR A 31 14.33 -8.05 17.35
C THR A 31 14.74 -9.50 17.09
N MET A 32 13.83 -10.45 17.28
CA MET A 32 14.03 -11.85 16.91
C MET A 32 12.87 -12.29 16.03
N LYS A 33 13.15 -12.72 14.79
CA LYS A 33 12.12 -13.22 13.87
C LYS A 33 10.92 -12.28 13.75
N GLY A 34 11.19 -10.99 13.57
CA GLY A 34 10.18 -9.94 13.46
C GLY A 34 9.52 -9.49 14.77
N VAL A 35 9.77 -10.16 15.90
CA VAL A 35 9.24 -9.75 17.21
C VAL A 35 10.25 -8.84 17.92
N THR A 36 9.85 -7.59 18.16
CA THR A 36 10.65 -6.61 18.92
C THR A 36 10.63 -6.90 20.41
N GLN A 37 11.65 -6.44 21.14
CA GLN A 37 11.69 -6.51 22.61
C GLN A 37 10.42 -5.95 23.26
N ARG A 38 9.91 -4.81 22.75
CA ARG A 38 8.70 -4.17 23.27
C ARG A 38 7.46 -5.06 23.13
N VAL A 39 7.29 -5.69 21.96
CA VAL A 39 6.18 -6.62 21.73
C VAL A 39 6.29 -7.82 22.67
N TYR A 40 7.49 -8.37 22.80
CA TYR A 40 7.73 -9.52 23.67
C TYR A 40 7.50 -9.22 25.15
N ASP A 41 7.93 -8.04 25.62
CA ASP A 41 7.67 -7.58 26.98
C ASP A 41 6.18 -7.41 27.24
N GLY A 42 5.43 -6.85 26.28
CA GLY A 42 3.98 -6.73 26.35
C GLY A 42 3.29 -8.09 26.47
N TYR A 43 3.67 -9.05 25.61
CA TYR A 43 3.17 -10.43 25.67
C TYR A 43 3.43 -11.07 27.03
N ARG A 44 4.67 -11.01 27.54
CA ARG A 44 5.04 -11.62 28.82
C ARG A 44 4.31 -10.98 30.00
N LYS A 45 4.22 -9.64 30.03
CA LYS A 45 3.45 -8.92 31.04
C LYS A 45 1.97 -9.30 31.01
N GLY A 46 1.37 -9.41 29.84
CA GLY A 46 -0.01 -9.87 29.67
C GLY A 46 -0.27 -11.29 30.19
N LYS A 47 0.77 -12.13 30.25
CA LYS A 47 0.74 -13.48 30.83
C LYS A 47 1.19 -13.52 32.30
N GLY A 48 1.48 -12.38 32.93
CA GLY A 48 2.01 -12.30 34.30
C GLY A 48 3.45 -12.83 34.46
N LEU A 49 4.21 -12.91 33.36
CA LEU A 49 5.57 -13.41 33.33
C LEU A 49 6.58 -12.25 33.41
N ALA A 50 7.70 -12.45 34.10
CA ALA A 50 8.80 -11.48 34.14
C ALA A 50 9.38 -11.24 32.74
N THR A 51 9.65 -9.99 32.36
CA THR A 51 10.27 -9.64 31.07
C THR A 51 11.67 -10.25 30.94
N ARG A 52 12.09 -10.58 29.71
CA ARG A 52 13.44 -11.08 29.41
C ARG A 52 13.83 -10.72 27.97
N SER A 53 15.11 -10.85 27.63
CA SER A 53 15.58 -10.56 26.27
C SER A 53 14.81 -11.37 25.22
N VAL A 54 14.33 -10.70 24.17
CA VAL A 54 13.65 -11.31 23.02
C VAL A 54 14.55 -12.28 22.27
N LYS A 55 15.87 -12.19 22.44
CA LYS A 55 16.82 -13.19 21.91
C LYS A 55 16.56 -14.59 22.47
N GLY A 56 15.98 -14.68 23.67
CA GLY A 56 15.62 -15.93 24.33
C GLY A 56 14.14 -16.31 24.20
N ILE A 57 13.40 -15.72 23.25
CA ILE A 57 12.02 -16.11 22.97
C ILE A 57 11.96 -17.59 22.56
N THR A 58 11.03 -18.35 23.14
CA THR A 58 10.85 -19.76 22.76
C THR A 58 10.00 -19.89 21.51
N ALA A 59 10.05 -21.06 20.85
CA ALA A 59 9.17 -21.34 19.72
C ALA A 59 7.69 -21.20 20.11
N ASP A 60 7.29 -21.69 21.29
CA ASP A 60 5.89 -21.61 21.74
C ASP A 60 5.43 -20.16 21.98
N GLU A 61 6.29 -19.32 22.58
CA GLU A 61 5.97 -17.91 22.78
C GLU A 61 5.92 -17.15 21.45
N LEU A 62 6.83 -17.46 20.53
CA LEU A 62 6.83 -16.89 19.19
C LEU A 62 5.54 -17.27 18.47
N ASN A 63 5.18 -18.55 18.45
CA ASN A 63 3.95 -19.04 17.84
C ASN A 63 2.73 -18.34 18.44
N ALA A 64 2.60 -18.29 19.77
CA ALA A 64 1.47 -17.64 20.43
C ALA A 64 1.36 -16.13 20.12
N ILE A 65 2.50 -15.45 19.93
CA ILE A 65 2.51 -14.05 19.48
C ILE A 65 2.01 -13.94 18.04
N TYR A 66 2.49 -14.82 17.15
CA TYR A 66 2.13 -14.80 15.74
C TYR A 66 0.67 -15.16 15.49
N ASP A 67 0.18 -16.17 16.22
CA ASP A 67 -1.21 -16.60 16.25
C ASP A 67 -2.13 -15.42 16.55
N HIS A 68 -1.99 -14.85 17.74
CA HIS A 68 -2.85 -13.78 18.22
C HIS A 68 -2.73 -12.47 17.41
N GLN A 69 -1.51 -12.07 17.02
CA GLN A 69 -1.30 -10.76 16.37
C GLN A 69 -1.60 -10.75 14.88
N TYR A 70 -1.47 -11.90 14.21
CA TYR A 70 -1.54 -11.94 12.76
C TYR A 70 -2.49 -13.01 12.25
N TRP A 71 -2.45 -14.24 12.75
CA TRP A 71 -3.30 -15.34 12.25
C TRP A 71 -4.77 -15.11 12.62
N ASP A 72 -5.05 -14.91 13.91
CA ASP A 72 -6.37 -14.59 14.42
C ASP A 72 -6.90 -13.28 13.86
N ALA A 73 -6.02 -12.28 13.72
CA ALA A 73 -6.36 -10.97 13.21
C ALA A 73 -6.90 -11.03 11.76
N VAL A 74 -6.45 -11.99 10.95
CA VAL A 74 -7.00 -12.26 9.61
C VAL A 74 -8.02 -13.40 9.58
N GLN A 75 -8.35 -13.97 10.73
CA GLN A 75 -9.21 -15.16 10.89
C GLN A 75 -8.74 -16.34 10.02
N GLY A 76 -7.43 -16.66 10.08
CA GLY A 76 -6.79 -17.67 9.22
C GLY A 76 -7.52 -19.02 9.16
N ASP A 77 -8.07 -19.48 10.28
CA ASP A 77 -8.83 -20.74 10.36
C ASP A 77 -10.13 -20.76 9.53
N ALA A 78 -10.69 -19.59 9.24
CA ALA A 78 -11.91 -19.46 8.43
C ALA A 78 -11.62 -19.36 6.91
N LEU A 79 -10.35 -19.24 6.53
CA LEU A 79 -9.95 -18.97 5.15
C LEU A 79 -9.69 -20.26 4.34
N PRO A 80 -9.94 -20.26 3.02
CA PRO A 80 -9.55 -21.36 2.15
C PRO A 80 -8.03 -21.59 2.12
N ALA A 81 -7.64 -22.80 1.76
CA ALA A 81 -6.23 -23.16 1.57
C ALA A 81 -5.52 -22.21 0.60
N GLY A 82 -4.34 -21.74 0.98
CA GLY A 82 -3.54 -20.81 0.20
C GLY A 82 -3.92 -19.35 0.42
N VAL A 83 -5.22 -19.04 0.54
CA VAL A 83 -5.71 -17.70 0.90
C VAL A 83 -5.30 -17.36 2.33
N ASP A 84 -5.46 -18.33 3.25
CA ASP A 84 -5.01 -18.25 4.64
C ASP A 84 -3.55 -17.78 4.76
N TYR A 85 -2.64 -18.46 4.05
CA TYR A 85 -1.23 -18.16 4.05
C TYR A 85 -0.88 -16.82 3.42
N VAL A 86 -1.46 -16.49 2.27
CA VAL A 86 -1.18 -15.24 1.56
C VAL A 86 -1.59 -14.04 2.42
N LEU A 87 -2.73 -14.14 3.11
CA LEU A 87 -3.18 -13.12 4.04
C LEU A 87 -2.29 -13.04 5.28
N PHE A 88 -1.88 -14.18 5.83
CA PHE A 88 -1.01 -14.23 7.00
C PHE A 88 0.39 -13.64 6.73
N ASP A 89 1.04 -14.01 5.62
CA ASP A 89 2.33 -13.41 5.24
C ASP A 89 2.21 -11.90 5.00
N GLY A 90 1.14 -11.49 4.32
CA GLY A 90 0.82 -10.08 4.12
C GLY A 90 0.62 -9.32 5.43
N ALA A 91 -0.05 -9.93 6.41
CA ALA A 91 -0.30 -9.36 7.72
C ALA A 91 0.99 -9.16 8.51
N VAL A 92 1.92 -10.10 8.43
CA VAL A 92 3.22 -10.02 9.10
C VAL A 92 4.13 -8.97 8.45
N ASN A 93 4.01 -8.76 7.14
CA ASN A 93 4.86 -7.82 6.40
C ASN A 93 4.34 -6.36 6.45
N SER A 94 3.02 -6.17 6.36
CA SER A 94 2.39 -4.86 6.18
C SER A 94 1.25 -4.55 7.17
N GLY A 95 0.98 -5.45 8.10
CA GLY A 95 -0.10 -5.33 9.09
C GLY A 95 -1.39 -6.05 8.68
N PRO A 96 -2.17 -6.61 9.64
CA PRO A 96 -3.38 -7.37 9.35
C PRO A 96 -4.42 -6.60 8.54
N GLY A 97 -4.74 -5.36 8.95
CA GLY A 97 -5.74 -4.54 8.26
C GLY A 97 -5.37 -4.32 6.79
N ARG A 98 -4.09 -4.06 6.50
CA ARG A 98 -3.59 -3.90 5.13
C ARG A 98 -3.77 -5.17 4.31
N SER A 99 -3.45 -6.33 4.89
CA SER A 99 -3.62 -7.63 4.23
C SER A 99 -5.09 -7.92 3.90
N ILE A 100 -5.99 -7.60 4.82
CA ILE A 100 -7.44 -7.74 4.63
C ILE A 100 -7.96 -6.79 3.55
N MET A 101 -7.43 -5.56 3.45
CA MET A 101 -7.79 -4.63 2.38
C MET A 101 -7.44 -5.19 1.00
N TRP A 102 -6.31 -5.89 0.85
CA TRP A 102 -5.95 -6.54 -0.42
C TRP A 102 -6.92 -7.66 -0.79
N LEU A 103 -7.40 -8.44 0.20
CA LEU A 103 -8.48 -9.41 -0.02
C LEU A 103 -9.76 -8.69 -0.47
N GLN A 104 -10.22 -7.68 0.27
CA GLN A 104 -11.44 -6.93 -0.05
C GLN A 104 -11.39 -6.33 -1.48
N GLN A 105 -10.23 -5.83 -1.91
CA GLN A 105 -10.00 -5.38 -3.28
C GLN A 105 -10.06 -6.53 -4.29
N ALA A 106 -9.41 -7.66 -3.99
CA ALA A 106 -9.30 -8.82 -4.86
C ALA A 106 -10.63 -9.59 -5.04
N LEU A 107 -11.56 -9.46 -4.10
CA LEU A 107 -12.94 -9.97 -4.20
C LEU A 107 -13.75 -9.23 -5.28
N GLY A 108 -13.35 -8.00 -5.63
CA GLY A 108 -13.92 -7.26 -6.76
C GLY A 108 -15.44 -7.10 -6.66
N PRO A 109 -16.19 -7.30 -7.76
CA PRO A 109 -17.65 -7.07 -7.80
C PRO A 109 -18.48 -7.92 -6.82
N VAL A 110 -17.93 -9.04 -6.32
CA VAL A 110 -18.62 -9.92 -5.38
C VAL A 110 -18.66 -9.32 -3.97
N TYR A 111 -17.74 -8.39 -3.66
CA TYR A 111 -17.70 -7.67 -2.41
C TYR A 111 -18.28 -6.25 -2.58
N THR A 112 -19.43 -6.00 -1.95
CA THR A 112 -20.13 -4.71 -2.00
C THR A 112 -19.88 -3.84 -0.76
N GLY A 113 -19.00 -4.28 0.14
CA GLY A 113 -18.65 -3.56 1.36
C GLY A 113 -17.60 -2.47 1.16
N ARG A 114 -17.17 -1.85 2.26
CA ARG A 114 -16.05 -0.90 2.24
C ARG A 114 -14.73 -1.64 2.29
N ILE A 115 -13.71 -1.11 1.63
CA ILE A 115 -12.34 -1.59 1.79
C ILE A 115 -11.79 -0.93 3.07
N ASP A 116 -12.04 -1.57 4.20
CA ASP A 116 -11.76 -1.04 5.55
C ASP A 116 -10.71 -1.85 6.32
N GLY A 117 -10.27 -2.98 5.78
CA GLY A 117 -9.33 -3.87 6.44
C GLY A 117 -9.93 -4.67 7.60
N VAL A 118 -11.26 -4.73 7.71
CA VAL A 118 -11.96 -5.51 8.73
C VAL A 118 -12.45 -6.83 8.14
N MET A 119 -12.06 -7.95 8.76
CA MET A 119 -12.54 -9.28 8.40
C MET A 119 -13.96 -9.52 8.95
N GLY A 120 -14.94 -8.81 8.40
CA GLY A 120 -16.34 -8.91 8.78
C GLY A 120 -17.12 -10.00 8.03
N MET A 121 -18.38 -10.21 8.42
CA MET A 121 -19.27 -11.18 7.77
C MET A 121 -19.42 -10.94 6.26
N GLY A 122 -19.45 -9.68 5.82
CA GLY A 122 -19.52 -9.35 4.39
C GLY A 122 -18.30 -9.83 3.60
N THR A 123 -17.09 -9.64 4.15
CA THR A 123 -15.83 -10.13 3.54
C THR A 123 -15.83 -11.65 3.44
N LEU A 124 -16.20 -12.35 4.53
CA LEU A 124 -16.27 -13.81 4.56
C LEU A 124 -17.35 -14.38 3.63
N ALA A 125 -18.51 -13.73 3.53
CA ALA A 125 -19.58 -14.14 2.63
C ALA A 125 -19.16 -14.00 1.16
N ALA A 126 -18.53 -12.88 0.80
CA ALA A 126 -17.99 -12.67 -0.54
C ALA A 126 -16.88 -13.68 -0.88
N LEU A 127 -15.99 -13.98 0.09
CA LEU A 127 -14.97 -15.01 -0.07
C LEU A 127 -15.56 -16.40 -0.32
N LYS A 128 -16.61 -16.78 0.41
CA LYS A 128 -17.30 -18.07 0.20
C LYS A 128 -17.96 -18.20 -1.17
N ALA A 129 -18.28 -17.09 -1.82
CA ALA A 129 -18.84 -17.08 -3.17
C ALA A 129 -17.76 -17.23 -4.28
N ILE A 130 -16.47 -17.23 -3.93
CA ILE A 130 -15.38 -17.45 -4.87
C ILE A 130 -15.14 -18.94 -5.09
N ASN A 131 -15.26 -19.37 -6.35
CA ASN A 131 -15.04 -20.78 -6.74
C ASN A 131 -13.61 -21.07 -7.21
N ASN A 132 -12.80 -20.03 -7.44
CA ASN A 132 -11.42 -20.17 -7.92
C ASN A 132 -10.47 -19.39 -7.01
N ASN A 133 -9.93 -20.08 -5.99
CA ASN A 133 -9.01 -19.51 -5.02
C ASN A 133 -7.62 -19.24 -5.61
N ASP A 134 -7.20 -20.01 -6.62
CA ASP A 134 -5.94 -19.76 -7.34
C ASP A 134 -5.93 -18.37 -7.99
N ALA A 135 -6.98 -18.05 -8.75
CA ALA A 135 -7.15 -16.73 -9.35
C ALA A 135 -7.38 -15.62 -8.31
N LEU A 136 -7.96 -15.93 -7.16
CA LEU A 136 -8.10 -14.97 -6.06
C LEU A 136 -6.74 -14.62 -5.45
N ILE A 137 -5.88 -15.62 -5.21
CA ILE A 137 -4.53 -15.44 -4.68
C ILE A 137 -3.71 -14.56 -5.62
N ASP A 138 -3.77 -14.79 -6.93
CA ASP A 138 -3.09 -13.95 -7.91
C ASP A 138 -3.50 -12.47 -7.78
N ARG A 139 -4.82 -12.21 -7.68
CA ARG A 139 -5.37 -10.86 -7.46
C ARG A 139 -4.95 -10.24 -6.12
N ILE A 140 -4.90 -11.01 -5.03
CA ILE A 140 -4.42 -10.51 -3.72
C ILE A 140 -2.96 -10.10 -3.82
N CYS A 141 -2.12 -10.93 -4.44
CA CYS A 141 -0.71 -10.64 -4.63
C CYS A 141 -0.49 -9.44 -5.56
N ASP A 142 -1.33 -9.24 -6.58
CA ASP A 142 -1.30 -8.05 -7.43
C ASP A 142 -1.69 -6.79 -6.66
N ALA A 143 -2.74 -6.84 -5.84
CA ALA A 143 -3.13 -5.74 -4.96
C ALA A 143 -1.98 -5.37 -3.98
N ARG A 144 -1.32 -6.38 -3.41
CA ARG A 144 -0.11 -6.21 -2.58
C ARG A 144 1.01 -5.53 -3.36
N MET A 145 1.36 -6.00 -4.56
CA MET A 145 2.42 -5.38 -5.36
C MET A 145 2.09 -3.95 -5.78
N ASN A 146 0.82 -3.65 -6.05
CA ASN A 146 0.38 -2.30 -6.35
C ASN A 146 0.55 -1.36 -5.16
N PHE A 147 0.28 -1.83 -3.94
CA PHE A 147 0.58 -1.09 -2.71
C PHE A 147 2.08 -0.88 -2.53
N LEU A 148 2.88 -1.97 -2.60
CA LEU A 148 4.32 -1.92 -2.35
C LEU A 148 5.04 -0.93 -3.27
N ARG A 149 4.67 -0.89 -4.56
CA ARG A 149 5.22 0.05 -5.56
C ARG A 149 4.93 1.53 -5.27
N ARG A 150 4.05 1.84 -4.31
CA ARG A 150 3.76 3.21 -3.88
C ARG A 150 4.57 3.65 -2.67
N LEU A 151 5.29 2.74 -2.03
CA LEU A 151 6.13 3.07 -0.89
C LEU A 151 7.39 3.80 -1.37
N SER A 152 7.75 4.87 -0.68
CA SER A 152 8.97 5.64 -0.94
C SER A 152 10.24 4.78 -0.83
N THR A 153 10.18 3.73 0.00
CA THR A 153 11.24 2.75 0.25
C THR A 153 11.30 1.61 -0.78
N PHE A 154 10.40 1.58 -1.78
CA PHE A 154 10.39 0.55 -2.82
C PHE A 154 11.66 0.52 -3.67
N ALA A 155 12.33 1.65 -3.88
CA ALA A 155 13.61 1.67 -4.58
C ALA A 155 14.69 0.82 -3.88
N THR A 156 14.64 0.76 -2.54
CA THR A 156 15.59 0.02 -1.71
C THR A 156 15.20 -1.45 -1.58
N PHE A 157 13.95 -1.72 -1.17
CA PHE A 157 13.51 -3.07 -0.79
C PHE A 157 12.66 -3.78 -1.85
N GLY A 158 12.26 -3.08 -2.91
CA GLY A 158 11.28 -3.57 -3.89
C GLY A 158 11.69 -4.87 -4.58
N ARG A 159 13.00 -5.14 -4.74
CA ARG A 159 13.48 -6.43 -5.26
C ARG A 159 13.17 -7.58 -4.31
N GLY A 160 13.54 -7.44 -3.03
CA GLY A 160 13.27 -8.44 -2.00
C GLY A 160 11.77 -8.65 -1.77
N TRP A 161 11.00 -7.56 -1.71
CA TRP A 161 9.54 -7.66 -1.62
C TRP A 161 8.93 -8.35 -2.83
N SER A 162 9.34 -8.01 -4.05
CA SER A 162 8.80 -8.65 -5.27
C SER A 162 9.08 -10.16 -5.28
N ALA A 163 10.28 -10.57 -4.88
CA ALA A 163 10.64 -11.98 -4.77
C ALA A 163 9.82 -12.70 -3.70
N ARG A 164 9.66 -12.10 -2.50
CA ARG A 164 8.80 -12.64 -1.43
C ARG A 164 7.36 -12.81 -1.91
N VAL A 165 6.78 -11.80 -2.56
CA VAL A 165 5.39 -11.89 -3.06
C VAL A 165 5.25 -12.97 -4.14
N ALA A 166 6.24 -13.14 -5.01
CA ALA A 166 6.24 -14.19 -6.02
C ALA A 166 6.32 -15.60 -5.38
N GLU A 167 7.17 -15.80 -4.38
CA GLU A 167 7.27 -17.07 -3.64
C GLU A 167 5.96 -17.37 -2.88
N VAL A 168 5.41 -16.37 -2.19
CA VAL A 168 4.12 -16.45 -1.48
C VAL A 168 2.98 -16.81 -2.42
N ARG A 169 2.93 -16.16 -3.59
CA ARG A 169 1.95 -16.44 -4.64
C ARG A 169 2.03 -17.90 -5.06
N SER A 170 3.21 -18.37 -5.47
CA SER A 170 3.40 -19.74 -5.93
C SER A 170 2.99 -20.78 -4.87
N ILE A 171 3.37 -20.57 -3.61
CA ILE A 171 3.00 -21.46 -2.51
C ILE A 171 1.49 -21.44 -2.26
N GLY A 172 0.88 -20.26 -2.23
CA GLY A 172 -0.56 -20.11 -2.03
C GLY A 172 -1.36 -20.82 -3.13
N GLN A 173 -0.96 -20.63 -4.38
CA GLN A 173 -1.60 -21.27 -5.55
C GLN A 173 -1.46 -22.80 -5.52
N ALA A 174 -0.28 -23.31 -5.14
CA ALA A 174 -0.08 -24.75 -4.95
C ALA A 174 -1.05 -25.30 -3.89
N TRP A 175 -1.18 -24.62 -2.75
CA TRP A 175 -2.14 -25.02 -1.72
C TRP A 175 -3.61 -24.92 -2.16
N ALA A 176 -3.98 -23.87 -2.88
CA ALA A 176 -5.34 -23.70 -3.40
C ALA A 176 -5.73 -24.79 -4.41
N THR A 177 -4.76 -25.36 -5.12
CA THR A 177 -4.95 -26.39 -6.15
C THR A 177 -4.68 -27.81 -5.66
N GLY A 178 -4.36 -28.00 -4.37
CA GLY A 178 -4.05 -29.29 -3.78
C GLY A 178 -2.67 -29.86 -4.16
N GLN A 179 -1.80 -29.04 -4.74
CA GLN A 179 -0.42 -29.39 -5.04
C GLN A 179 0.48 -29.24 -3.81
N VAL A 180 1.62 -29.93 -3.83
CA VAL A 180 2.65 -29.77 -2.80
C VAL A 180 3.38 -28.45 -3.05
N PRO A 181 3.37 -27.50 -2.10
CA PRO A 181 4.06 -26.23 -2.28
C PRO A 181 5.58 -26.41 -2.21
N GLN A 182 6.32 -25.53 -2.88
CA GLN A 182 7.75 -25.40 -2.65
C GLN A 182 8.07 -25.02 -1.20
N ALA A 183 9.31 -25.30 -0.77
CA ALA A 183 9.85 -24.77 0.48
C ALA A 183 10.02 -23.25 0.36
N ALA A 184 9.71 -22.52 1.43
CA ALA A 184 9.99 -21.09 1.49
C ALA A 184 11.48 -20.86 1.78
N SER A 185 12.03 -19.77 1.27
CA SER A 185 13.45 -19.45 1.37
C SER A 185 13.67 -18.06 1.96
N PHE A 186 14.83 -17.85 2.59
CA PHE A 186 15.18 -16.50 3.04
C PHE A 186 15.50 -15.62 1.84
N ILE A 187 14.85 -14.46 1.78
CA ILE A 187 14.98 -13.50 0.68
C ILE A 187 15.48 -12.19 1.27
N ASP A 188 16.71 -11.80 0.90
CA ASP A 188 17.28 -10.54 1.38
C ASP A 188 16.44 -9.34 0.92
N GLY A 189 16.19 -8.42 1.85
CA GLY A 189 15.27 -7.30 1.71
C GLY A 189 13.78 -7.67 1.77
N GLY A 190 13.41 -8.95 1.69
CA GLY A 190 12.02 -9.42 1.78
C GLY A 190 11.44 -9.33 3.20
N GLN A 191 12.30 -9.32 4.22
CA GLN A 191 11.96 -9.16 5.63
C GLN A 191 11.61 -7.72 6.02
N ALA A 192 12.01 -6.73 5.21
CA ALA A 192 11.77 -5.32 5.51
C ALA A 192 10.26 -5.07 5.62
N LYS A 193 9.83 -4.37 6.68
CA LYS A 193 8.41 -4.06 6.87
C LYS A 193 7.97 -2.98 5.89
N ALA A 194 6.72 -3.11 5.45
CA ALA A 194 6.16 -2.29 4.39
C ALA A 194 4.86 -1.66 4.90
N PHE A 195 4.98 -0.54 5.59
CA PHE A 195 3.84 0.11 6.23
C PHE A 195 3.26 1.25 5.38
N VAL A 196 2.02 1.63 5.67
CA VAL A 196 1.32 2.67 4.89
C VAL A 196 1.91 4.06 5.11
N GLU A 197 2.55 4.28 6.26
CA GLU A 197 3.22 5.51 6.63
C GLU A 197 4.37 5.84 5.67
N ASP A 198 4.94 4.84 5.01
CA ASP A 198 6.00 4.99 4.00
C ASP A 198 5.44 5.34 2.60
N ALA A 199 4.12 5.45 2.44
CA ALA A 199 3.50 5.70 1.15
C ALA A 199 3.85 7.09 0.60
N THR A 200 4.20 7.14 -0.69
CA THR A 200 4.48 8.39 -1.39
C THR A 200 3.19 9.21 -1.48
N PRO A 201 3.20 10.49 -1.06
CA PRO A 201 2.00 11.33 -1.12
C PRO A 201 1.56 11.54 -2.57
N ALA A 202 0.25 11.75 -2.75
CA ALA A 202 -0.29 12.09 -4.06
C ALA A 202 0.25 13.47 -4.51
N PRO A 203 0.45 13.67 -5.83
CA PRO A 203 0.84 14.97 -6.35
C PRO A 203 -0.25 16.01 -6.05
N SER A 204 0.16 17.18 -5.57
CA SER A 204 -0.76 18.29 -5.26
C SER A 204 -1.25 18.96 -6.55
N THR A 205 -2.53 19.34 -6.61
CA THR A 205 -3.06 20.18 -7.70
C THR A 205 -2.70 21.65 -7.53
N ALA A 206 -2.17 22.07 -6.38
CA ALA A 206 -1.90 23.48 -6.07
C ALA A 206 -1.08 24.23 -7.14
N PRO A 207 -0.04 23.67 -7.78
CA PRO A 207 0.68 24.35 -8.86
C PRO A 207 -0.20 24.60 -10.09
N ALA A 208 -1.06 23.64 -10.45
CA ALA A 208 -2.02 23.82 -11.54
C ALA A 208 -3.14 24.78 -11.15
N ASP A 209 -3.62 24.73 -9.90
CA ASP A 209 -4.64 25.64 -9.40
C ASP A 209 -4.11 27.07 -9.35
N ALA A 210 -2.83 27.30 -9.03
CA ALA A 210 -2.17 28.60 -9.14
C ALA A 210 -2.01 29.04 -10.61
N ALA A 211 -1.61 28.12 -11.50
CA ALA A 211 -1.46 28.40 -12.93
C ALA A 211 -2.79 28.70 -13.63
N ILE A 212 -3.91 28.15 -13.14
CA ILE A 212 -5.25 28.35 -13.71
C ILE A 212 -6.04 29.43 -12.93
N GLY A 213 -5.76 29.58 -11.64
CA GLY A 213 -6.51 30.37 -10.68
C GLY A 213 -5.63 31.10 -9.66
N GLY A 214 -4.95 32.16 -10.12
CA GLY A 214 -4.72 33.34 -9.29
C GLY A 214 -3.30 33.63 -8.86
N GLY A 215 -2.84 34.83 -9.23
CA GLY A 215 -2.31 35.75 -8.23
C GLY A 215 -3.39 36.81 -7.95
N GLY A 216 -3.84 36.96 -6.70
CA GLY A 216 -4.59 38.11 -6.16
C GLY A 216 -5.89 38.56 -6.88
N ALA A 217 -7.02 38.48 -6.17
CA ALA A 217 -8.34 39.05 -6.54
C ALA A 217 -8.99 38.50 -7.82
N GLY A 218 -9.58 37.31 -7.74
CA GLY A 218 -10.76 36.92 -8.56
C GLY A 218 -10.62 36.85 -10.08
N LEU A 219 -9.44 37.10 -10.65
CA LEU A 219 -9.18 37.07 -12.09
C LEU A 219 -8.10 36.02 -12.34
N GLY A 220 -8.51 34.84 -12.84
CA GLY A 220 -7.58 33.81 -13.31
C GLY A 220 -6.69 34.33 -14.45
N VAL A 221 -5.84 33.47 -15.02
CA VAL A 221 -4.99 33.85 -16.18
C VAL A 221 -5.81 34.46 -17.33
N SER A 222 -7.07 34.07 -17.47
CA SER A 222 -8.03 34.70 -18.39
C SER A 222 -8.34 36.16 -18.03
N GLY A 223 -8.56 36.48 -16.75
CA GLY A 223 -8.89 37.83 -16.30
C GLY A 223 -7.67 38.76 -16.26
N THR A 224 -6.47 38.25 -15.97
CA THR A 224 -5.23 39.05 -16.10
C THR A 224 -4.90 39.32 -17.56
N LEU A 225 -5.14 38.37 -18.46
CA LEU A 225 -5.02 38.60 -19.91
C LEU A 225 -6.01 39.62 -20.41
N GLN A 226 -7.27 39.50 -20.00
CA GLN A 226 -8.32 40.39 -20.47
C GLN A 226 -8.05 41.82 -19.99
N GLY A 227 -7.65 42.00 -18.73
CA GLY A 227 -7.22 43.31 -18.22
C GLY A 227 -5.99 43.88 -18.93
N LEU A 228 -4.97 43.05 -19.22
CA LEU A 228 -3.80 43.48 -20.00
C LEU A 228 -4.15 43.81 -21.45
N GLN A 229 -5.04 43.02 -22.06
CA GLN A 229 -5.50 43.23 -23.42
C GLN A 229 -6.32 44.51 -23.53
N ASP A 230 -7.20 44.78 -22.58
CA ASP A 230 -8.00 46.01 -22.52
C ASP A 230 -7.13 47.26 -22.32
N GLN A 231 -6.08 47.18 -21.50
CA GLN A 231 -5.11 48.28 -21.30
C GLN A 231 -4.20 48.53 -22.51
N LEU A 232 -3.80 47.46 -23.21
CA LEU A 232 -2.85 47.54 -24.32
C LEU A 232 -3.53 47.74 -25.69
N SER A 233 -4.82 47.44 -25.82
CA SER A 233 -5.59 47.60 -27.07
C SER A 233 -5.51 49.03 -27.65
N PRO A 234 -5.65 50.11 -26.86
CA PRO A 234 -5.53 51.48 -27.38
C PRO A 234 -4.13 51.80 -27.94
N LEU A 235 -3.09 51.14 -27.41
CA LEU A 235 -1.69 51.37 -27.77
C LEU A 235 -1.20 50.43 -28.88
N SER A 236 -1.87 49.28 -29.10
CA SER A 236 -1.48 48.33 -30.14
C SER A 236 -1.67 48.89 -31.55
N TYR A 237 -2.62 49.80 -31.74
CA TYR A 237 -2.83 50.50 -33.02
C TYR A 237 -1.73 51.52 -33.34
N ALA A 238 -0.93 51.93 -32.33
CA ALA A 238 0.15 52.90 -32.50
C ALA A 238 1.53 52.25 -32.72
N SER A 239 1.67 50.94 -32.51
CA SER A 239 2.97 50.26 -32.63
C SER A 239 2.90 48.74 -32.84
N GLU A 240 3.59 48.27 -33.88
CA GLU A 240 3.69 46.84 -34.23
C GLU A 240 4.40 46.01 -33.15
N TRP A 241 5.37 46.59 -32.40
CA TRP A 241 6.10 45.86 -31.37
C TRP A 241 5.24 45.57 -30.13
N ILE A 242 4.28 46.45 -29.80
CA ILE A 242 3.32 46.26 -28.70
C ILE A 242 2.37 45.10 -29.05
N THR A 243 1.92 45.03 -30.30
CA THR A 243 1.08 43.93 -30.79
C THR A 243 1.78 42.57 -30.64
N LYS A 244 3.08 42.48 -30.97
CA LYS A 244 3.88 41.24 -30.79
C LYS A 244 3.93 40.82 -29.32
N ILE A 245 4.08 41.75 -28.39
CA ILE A 245 4.08 41.46 -26.95
C ILE A 245 2.73 40.89 -26.48
N VAL A 246 1.61 41.51 -26.87
CA VAL A 246 0.27 41.03 -26.51
C VAL A 246 0.03 39.61 -27.02
N VAL A 247 0.43 39.31 -28.27
CA VAL A 247 0.32 37.95 -28.84
C VAL A 247 1.18 36.95 -28.07
N ILE A 248 2.43 37.31 -27.73
CA ILE A 248 3.30 36.44 -26.93
C ILE A 248 2.69 36.16 -25.56
N LEU A 249 2.17 37.18 -24.87
CA LEU A 249 1.50 37.01 -23.58
C LEU A 249 0.25 36.12 -23.70
N ALA A 250 -0.54 36.30 -24.76
CA ALA A 250 -1.69 35.46 -25.03
C ALA A 250 -1.30 33.98 -25.22
N LEU A 251 -0.24 33.72 -25.99
CA LEU A 251 0.27 32.37 -26.23
C LEU A 251 0.86 31.73 -24.96
N VAL A 252 1.65 32.47 -24.18
CA VAL A 252 2.20 31.99 -22.90
C VAL A 252 1.08 31.62 -21.93
N SER A 253 0.04 32.43 -21.86
CA SER A 253 -1.08 32.16 -20.98
C SER A 253 -1.99 31.03 -21.44
N ALA A 254 -2.20 30.88 -22.75
CA ALA A 254 -2.82 29.68 -23.29
C ALA A 254 -2.01 28.42 -22.91
N LEU A 255 -0.68 28.46 -23.04
CA LEU A 255 0.20 27.36 -22.64
C LEU A 255 0.12 27.05 -21.15
N LEU A 256 0.07 28.07 -20.28
CA LEU A 256 -0.08 27.88 -18.82
C LEU A 256 -1.44 27.27 -18.48
N LEU A 257 -2.53 27.69 -19.15
CA LEU A 257 -3.87 27.11 -18.96
C LEU A 257 -3.91 25.64 -19.40
N PHE A 258 -3.42 25.34 -20.59
CA PHE A 258 -3.37 23.96 -21.09
C PHE A 258 -2.46 23.08 -20.25
N GLY A 259 -1.27 23.57 -19.90
CA GLY A 259 -0.32 22.87 -19.04
C GLY A 259 -0.88 22.62 -17.64
N GLY A 260 -1.51 23.64 -17.03
CA GLY A 260 -2.18 23.52 -15.74
C GLY A 260 -3.33 22.51 -15.77
N ALA A 261 -4.21 22.58 -16.78
CA ALA A 261 -5.32 21.65 -16.92
C ALA A 261 -4.85 20.21 -17.13
N ALA A 262 -3.85 20.00 -17.99
CA ALA A 262 -3.23 18.69 -18.22
C ALA A 262 -2.57 18.15 -16.95
N TYR A 263 -1.83 18.99 -16.21
CA TYR A 263 -1.22 18.60 -14.95
C TYR A 263 -2.26 18.27 -13.88
N ARG A 264 -3.34 19.06 -13.75
CA ARG A 264 -4.44 18.78 -12.81
C ARG A 264 -5.12 17.46 -13.12
N TRP A 265 -5.38 17.18 -14.40
CA TRP A 265 -5.91 15.88 -14.83
C TRP A 265 -4.96 14.73 -14.45
N TYR A 266 -3.67 14.88 -14.73
CA TYR A 266 -2.64 13.92 -14.34
C TYR A 266 -2.61 13.70 -12.83
N ALA A 267 -2.57 14.78 -12.04
CA ALA A 267 -2.49 14.74 -10.59
C ALA A 267 -3.72 14.05 -9.98
N ASN A 268 -4.94 14.40 -10.45
CA ASN A 268 -6.17 13.74 -10.04
C ASN A 268 -6.20 12.24 -10.39
N ARG A 269 -5.78 11.88 -11.60
CA ARG A 269 -5.69 10.47 -12.02
C ARG A 269 -4.70 9.70 -11.14
N LYS A 270 -3.54 10.30 -10.86
CA LYS A 270 -2.51 9.70 -10.00
C LYS A 270 -2.99 9.55 -8.56
N ALA A 271 -3.66 10.57 -8.01
CA ALA A 271 -4.25 10.54 -6.67
C ALA A 271 -5.27 9.42 -6.55
N LYS A 272 -6.16 9.24 -7.54
CA LYS A 272 -7.12 8.11 -7.57
C LYS A 272 -6.41 6.75 -7.59
N GLN A 273 -5.35 6.61 -8.39
CA GLN A 273 -4.58 5.36 -8.43
C GLN A 273 -3.86 5.06 -7.10
N ILE A 274 -3.35 6.09 -6.42
CA ILE A 274 -2.73 5.95 -5.10
C ILE A 274 -3.79 5.58 -4.08
N ALA A 275 -4.92 6.28 -4.06
CA ALA A 275 -6.03 5.99 -3.14
C ALA A 275 -6.56 4.56 -3.32
N ALA A 276 -6.69 4.09 -4.56
CA ALA A 276 -7.06 2.70 -4.84
C ALA A 276 -6.02 1.72 -4.28
N ALA A 277 -4.72 1.94 -4.53
CA ALA A 277 -3.66 1.07 -4.01
C ALA A 277 -3.55 1.08 -2.47
N LEU A 278 -3.84 2.22 -1.84
CA LEU A 278 -3.85 2.37 -0.38
C LEU A 278 -5.20 2.02 0.26
N GLY A 279 -6.22 1.66 -0.54
CA GLY A 279 -7.57 1.37 -0.07
C GLY A 279 -8.24 2.55 0.64
N THR A 280 -7.86 3.78 0.31
CA THR A 280 -8.46 5.03 0.81
C THR A 280 -9.37 5.71 -0.22
N GLY A 281 -9.62 5.06 -1.35
CA GLY A 281 -10.56 5.54 -2.37
C GLY A 281 -12.00 5.59 -1.83
N ALA A 282 -12.73 6.65 -2.19
CA ALA A 282 -14.18 6.66 -1.99
C ALA A 282 -14.82 5.57 -2.86
N ASN A 283 -15.71 4.77 -2.25
CA ASN A 283 -16.62 3.85 -2.94
C ASN A 283 -17.58 4.63 -3.83
#